data_AF-A0A1M3BTC7-F1
#
_entry.id   AF-A0A1M3BTC7-F1
#
_cell.length_a   1.000
_cell.length_b   1.000
_cell.length_c   1.000
_cell.angle_alpha   90.00
_cell.angle_beta   90.00
_cell.angle_gamma   90.00
#
_symmetry.space_group_name_H-M   'P 1'
#
loop_
_entity.id
_entity.type
_entity.pdbx_description
1 polymer ?
#
loop_
_entity_poly.entity_id
_entity_poly.type
_entity_poly.pdbx_seq_one_letter_code
_entity_poly.pdbx_strand_id
1 'polypeptide(L)' 'MAFNHYAKIKRILEAHPGWSIVRIDEPTSAKTFKGEVRQFDHYYRVVDEDGVPIKYCKFQQIELFARTMGVAVEELPY' A
#
# COMPACT_ATOMS: atom_id res chain seq x y z
N MET A 1 13.05 7.75 14.40
CA MET A 1 11.62 7.74 13.99
C MET A 1 11.57 7.40 12.50
N ALA A 2 11.32 6.13 12.15
CA ALA A 2 11.27 5.73 10.75
C ALA A 2 9.98 6.27 10.11
N PHE A 3 10.09 6.98 8.99
CA PHE A 3 8.95 7.31 8.13
C PHE A 3 8.35 5.99 7.63
N ASN A 4 7.38 5.45 8.37
CA ASN A 4 6.66 4.27 7.95
C ASN A 4 5.59 4.70 6.95
N HIS A 5 5.91 4.58 5.66
CA HIS A 5 4.99 4.80 4.55
C HIS A 5 3.62 4.13 4.79
N TYR A 6 3.60 2.90 5.30
CA TYR A 6 2.37 2.17 5.59
C TYR A 6 1.59 2.78 6.77
N ALA A 7 2.27 3.32 7.78
CA ALA A 7 1.59 4.03 8.87
C ALA A 7 0.94 5.33 8.38
N LYS A 8 1.54 6.00 7.40
CA LYS A 8 0.92 7.15 6.73
C LYS A 8 -0.32 6.72 5.95
N ILE A 9 -0.24 5.62 5.19
CA ILE A 9 -1.39 5.05 4.48
C ILE A 9 -2.52 4.75 5.46
N LYS A 10 -2.25 4.01 6.54
CA LYS A 10 -3.26 3.68 7.57
C LYS A 10 -4.04 4.91 8.05
N ARG A 11 -3.35 5.99 8.40
CA ARG A 11 -3.98 7.25 8.84
C ARG A 11 -4.83 7.92 7.76
N ILE A 12 -4.45 7.79 6.49
CA ILE A 12 -5.26 8.30 5.37
C ILE A 12 -6.53 7.46 5.25
N LEU A 13 -6.41 6.13 5.30
CA LEU A 13 -7.54 5.22 5.14
C LEU A 13 -8.57 5.31 6.27
N GLU A 14 -8.17 5.74 7.47
CA GLU A 14 -9.10 6.06 8.56
C GLU A 14 -10.12 7.15 8.17
N ALA A 15 -9.81 8.02 7.20
CA ALA A 15 -10.72 9.05 6.70
C ALA A 15 -11.52 8.64 5.45
N HIS A 16 -11.23 7.48 4.87
CA HIS A 16 -11.85 7.01 3.62
C HIS A 16 -12.44 5.61 3.83
N PRO A 17 -13.64 5.45 4.44
CA PRO A 17 -14.28 4.15 4.54
C PRO A 17 -14.56 3.56 3.14
N GLY A 18 -14.62 2.23 3.03
CA GLY A 18 -14.95 1.56 1.76
C GLY A 18 -13.80 1.47 0.74
N TRP A 19 -12.57 1.75 1.16
CA TRP A 19 -11.39 1.61 0.31
C TRP A 19 -11.12 0.15 -0.11
N SER A 20 -10.55 -0.03 -1.29
CA SER A 20 -10.10 -1.34 -1.80
C SER A 20 -8.72 -1.24 -2.46
N ILE A 21 -8.07 -2.39 -2.65
CA ILE A 21 -6.71 -2.49 -3.17
C ILE A 21 -6.74 -3.04 -4.59
N VAL A 22 -6.15 -2.28 -5.51
CA VAL A 22 -5.94 -2.71 -6.88
C VAL A 22 -4.47 -3.08 -7.07
N ARG A 23 -4.22 -4.28 -7.59
CA ARG A 23 -2.91 -4.71 -8.08
C ARG A 23 -2.71 -4.20 -9.50
N ILE A 24 -1.54 -3.63 -9.76
CA ILE A 24 -1.12 -3.14 -11.06
C ILE A 24 0.15 -3.91 -11.44
N ASP A 25 0.03 -4.72 -12.49
CA ASP A 25 1.09 -5.59 -13.02
C ASP A 25 2.10 -4.80 -13.88
N GLU A 26 2.71 -3.81 -13.26
CA GLU A 26 3.74 -2.97 -13.87
C GLU A 26 5.02 -2.99 -13.03
N PRO A 27 6.19 -3.08 -13.67
CA PRO A 27 7.45 -3.11 -12.96
C PRO A 27 7.66 -1.80 -12.21
N THR A 28 8.16 -1.91 -10.98
CA THR A 28 8.46 -0.74 -10.16
C THR A 28 9.70 -0.98 -9.30
N SER A 29 10.27 0.09 -8.78
CA SER A 29 11.40 -0.01 -7.87
C SER A 29 11.18 0.83 -6.62
N ALA A 30 11.69 0.35 -5.49
CA ALA A 30 11.70 1.09 -4.25
C ALA A 30 13.08 1.02 -3.61
N LYS A 31 13.54 2.14 -3.05
CA LYS A 31 14.77 2.18 -2.25
C LYS A 31 14.46 1.71 -0.83
N THR A 32 15.25 0.77 -0.33
CA THR A 32 15.20 0.36 1.07
C THR A 32 15.82 1.44 1.96
N PHE A 33 15.60 1.34 3.28
CA PHE A 33 16.26 2.22 4.24
C PHE A 33 17.80 2.13 4.21
N LYS A 34 18.35 1.02 3.69
CA LYS A 34 19.79 0.82 3.50
C LYS A 34 20.30 1.43 2.19
N GLY A 35 19.43 2.05 1.38
CA GLY A 35 19.77 2.66 0.09
C GLY A 35 19.77 1.69 -1.09
N GLU A 36 19.48 0.40 -0.88
CA GLU A 36 19.41 -0.61 -1.93
C GLU A 36 18.15 -0.41 -2.76
N VAL A 37 18.24 -0.51 -4.08
CA VAL A 37 17.08 -0.48 -4.97
C VAL A 37 16.56 -1.90 -5.13
N ARG A 38 15.34 -2.16 -4.65
CA ARG A 38 14.64 -3.42 -4.88
C ARG A 38 13.68 -3.25 -6.04
N GLN A 39 13.76 -4.16 -7.00
CA GLN A 39 12.82 -4.26 -8.11
C GLN A 39 11.62 -5.11 -7.70
N PHE A 40 10.45 -4.73 -8.19
CA PHE A 40 9.19 -5.41 -8.03
C PHE A 40 8.54 -5.52 -9.40
N ASP A 41 7.92 -6.65 -9.66
CA ASP A 41 7.17 -6.96 -10.87
C ASP A 41 5.81 -6.24 -10.91
N HIS A 42 5.26 -5.92 -9.75
CA HIS A 42 3.97 -5.26 -9.60
C HIS A 42 3.96 -4.24 -8.45
N TYR A 43 2.91 -3.43 -8.39
CA TYR A 43 2.60 -2.60 -7.24
C TYR A 43 1.11 -2.56 -6.96
N TYR A 44 0.76 -2.07 -5.78
CA TYR A 44 -0.59 -1.93 -5.31
C TYR A 44 -0.94 -0.45 -5.15
N ARG A 45 -2.19 -0.11 -5.44
CA ARG A 45 -2.79 1.18 -5.09
C ARG A 45 -4.08 0.97 -4.34
N VAL A 46 -4.33 1.87 -3.40
CA VAL A 46 -5.65 1.94 -2.76
C VAL A 46 -6.53 2.89 -3.55
N VAL A 47 -7.76 2.44 -3.81
CA VAL A 47 -8.84 3.25 -4.39
C VAL A 47 -9.93 3.44 -3.34
N ASP A 48 -10.72 4.49 -3.48
CA ASP A 48 -11.93 4.69 -2.68
C ASP A 48 -13.12 3.89 -3.24
N GLU A 49 -14.30 4.08 -2.66
CA GLU A 49 -15.54 3.42 -3.05
C GLU A 49 -15.97 3.71 -4.50
N ASP A 50 -15.56 4.85 -5.05
CA ASP A 50 -15.82 5.26 -6.43
C ASP A 50 -14.74 4.73 -7.40
N GLY A 51 -13.77 3.96 -6.91
CA GLY A 51 -12.64 3.46 -7.69
C GLY A 51 -11.58 4.51 -7.99
N VAL A 52 -11.61 5.67 -7.31
CA VAL A 52 -10.65 6.75 -7.49
C VAL A 52 -9.39 6.48 -6.66
N PRO A 53 -8.18 6.52 -7.24
CA PRO A 53 -6.94 6.28 -6.50
C PRO A 53 -6.70 7.30 -5.38
N ILE A 54 -6.55 6.81 -4.15
CA ILE A 54 -6.26 7.63 -2.98
C ILE A 54 -4.79 8.10 -3.02
N LYS A 55 -4.60 9.41 -2.87
CA LYS A 55 -3.27 10.02 -2.94
C LYS A 55 -2.35 9.49 -1.84
N TYR A 56 -1.09 9.26 -2.18
CA TYR A 56 -0.06 8.69 -1.30
C TYR A 56 -0.27 7.23 -0.88
N CYS A 57 -1.30 6.54 -1.39
CA CYS A 57 -1.58 5.14 -1.11
C CYS A 57 -1.10 4.20 -2.23
N LYS A 58 0.16 4.34 -2.66
CA LYS A 58 0.86 3.41 -3.57
C LYS A 58 1.91 2.63 -2.79
N PHE A 59 1.95 1.30 -2.88
CA PHE A 59 2.93 0.47 -2.16
C PHE A 59 3.23 -0.82 -2.94
N GLN A 60 4.32 -1.50 -2.59
CA GLN A 60 4.75 -2.74 -3.26
C GLN A 60 4.62 -3.98 -2.37
N GLN A 61 4.69 -3.82 -1.05
CA GLN A 61 4.72 -4.95 -0.12
C GLN A 61 3.39 -5.09 0.59
N ILE A 62 2.52 -5.95 0.07
CA ILE A 62 1.19 -6.15 0.62
C ILE A 62 1.20 -6.79 2.01
N GLU A 63 2.15 -7.69 2.29
CA GLU A 63 2.31 -8.29 3.62
C GLU A 63 2.62 -7.24 4.69
N LEU A 64 3.45 -6.25 4.36
CA LEU A 64 3.79 -5.17 5.28
C LEU A 64 2.61 -4.21 5.49
N PHE A 65 1.81 -4.01 4.45
CA PHE A 65 0.55 -3.28 4.56
C PHE A 65 -0.43 -4.01 5.49
N ALA A 66 -0.70 -5.30 5.24
CA ALA A 66 -1.58 -6.14 6.07
C ALA A 66 -1.15 -6.14 7.54
N ARG A 67 0.15 -6.32 7.82
CA ARG A 67 0.72 -6.24 9.16
C ARG A 67 0.50 -4.88 9.83
N THR A 68 0.56 -3.79 9.06
CA THR A 68 0.33 -2.44 9.58
C THR A 68 -1.15 -2.19 9.89
N MET A 69 -2.04 -2.77 9.08
CA MET A 69 -3.48 -2.76 9.31
C MET A 69 -3.88 -3.69 10.46
N GLY A 70 -3.10 -4.74 10.75
CA GLY A 70 -3.36 -5.71 11.81
C GLY A 70 -4.28 -6.85 11.38
N VAL A 71 -4.35 -7.12 10.08
CA VAL A 71 -5.20 -8.16 9.46
C VAL A 71 -4.35 -9.09 8.59
N ALA A 72 -4.88 -10.25 8.21
CA ALA A 72 -4.25 -11.11 7.22
C ALA A 72 -4.33 -10.49 5.81
N VAL A 73 -3.41 -10.87 4.92
CA VAL A 73 -3.43 -10.39 3.51
C VAL A 73 -4.72 -10.80 2.80
N GLU A 74 -5.25 -11.96 3.15
CA GLU A 74 -6.49 -12.54 2.59
C GLU A 74 -7.75 -11.78 3.02
N GLU A 75 -7.67 -11.01 4.12
CA GLU A 75 -8.79 -10.21 4.66
C GLU A 75 -8.79 -8.78 4.10
N LEU A 76 -7.75 -8.41 3.35
CA LEU A 76 -7.70 -7.09 2.74
C LEU A 76 -8.77 -6.95 1.64
N PRO A 77 -9.42 -5.79 1.52
CA PRO A 77 -10.37 -5.55 0.44
C PRO A 77 -9.60 -5.46 -0.88
N TYR A 78 -9.81 -6.42 -1.78
CA TYR A 78 -9.33 -6.44 -3.17
C TYR A 78 -10.47 -6.08 -4.13
#